data_AF-A0A4U3A348-F1
#
_entry.id   AF-A0A4U3A348-F1
#
_cell.length_a   1.000
_cell.length_b   1.000
_cell.length_c   1.000
_cell.angle_alpha   90.00
_cell.angle_beta   90.00
_cell.angle_gamma   90.00
#
_symmetry.space_group_name_H-M   'P 1'
#
loop_
_entity.id
_entity.type
_entity.pdbx_description
1 polymer ?
#
loop_
_entity_poly.entity_id
_entity_poly.type
_entity_poly.pdbx_seq_one_letter_code
_entity_poly.pdbx_strand_id
1 'polypeptide(L)'
;NDAIKSGFAPAYDLPDKPRSHHQRFVKFRLPKSDQLRSNSFQLIDLILQYVSPRNLKVSEEEGFWYFDIRQSLIELPMGMQVEWIEYLTPYIIEGKLIKRVNNSIYLDSSSVTKPVTLSSKEYQAINKIVEKTNTTIEEFITSA
;
A
#
# COMPACT_ATOMS: atom_id res chain seq x y z
N ASN A 1 -6.25 -18.46 -13.61
CA ASN A 1 -6.71 -19.85 -13.83
C ASN A 1 -5.74 -20.71 -14.63
N ASP A 2 -5.06 -20.17 -15.65
CA ASP A 2 -4.13 -20.99 -16.45
C ASP A 2 -2.82 -21.35 -15.72
N ALA A 3 -2.33 -20.49 -14.83
CA ALA A 3 -1.14 -20.79 -14.01
C ALA A 3 -1.34 -22.01 -13.09
N ILE A 4 -2.53 -22.15 -12.50
CA ILE A 4 -2.89 -23.30 -11.64
C ILE A 4 -2.92 -24.59 -12.47
N LYS A 5 -3.42 -24.52 -13.71
CA LYS A 5 -3.43 -25.66 -14.65
C LYS A 5 -2.03 -26.09 -15.08
N SER A 6 -1.04 -25.18 -15.00
CA SER A 6 0.37 -25.45 -15.29
C SER A 6 1.19 -25.88 -14.06
N GLY A 7 0.54 -26.21 -12.94
CA GLY A 7 1.19 -26.74 -11.75
C GLY A 7 1.64 -25.70 -10.71
N PHE A 8 1.23 -24.44 -10.85
CA PHE A 8 1.48 -23.44 -9.82
C PHE A 8 0.67 -23.76 -8.55
N ALA A 9 1.38 -23.96 -7.43
CA ALA A 9 0.79 -24.04 -6.10
C ALA A 9 1.07 -22.73 -5.36
N PRO A 10 0.04 -21.96 -4.95
CA PRO A 10 0.26 -20.76 -4.15
C PRO A 10 0.88 -21.14 -2.80
N ALA A 11 1.93 -20.42 -2.40
CA ALA A 11 2.57 -20.62 -1.10
C ALA A 11 1.69 -20.18 0.09
N TYR A 12 0.68 -19.34 -0.17
CA TYR A 12 -0.24 -18.81 0.83
C TYR A 12 -1.64 -18.62 0.25
N ASP A 13 -2.65 -19.15 0.94
CA ASP A 13 -4.05 -18.83 0.66
C ASP A 13 -4.39 -17.47 1.29
N LEU A 14 -4.69 -16.49 0.44
CA LEU A 14 -5.13 -15.18 0.91
C LEU A 14 -6.64 -15.25 1.19
N PRO A 15 -7.10 -14.95 2.42
CA PRO A 15 -8.52 -15.01 2.75
C PRO A 15 -9.30 -13.94 1.97
N ASP A 16 -10.45 -14.34 1.43
CA ASP A 16 -11.43 -13.48 0.75
C ASP A 16 -12.30 -12.71 1.76
N LYS A 17 -11.65 -12.16 2.79
CA LYS A 17 -12.30 -11.28 3.77
C LYS A 17 -12.11 -9.84 3.30
N PRO A 18 -13.12 -8.95 3.50
CA PRO A 18 -12.92 -7.52 3.31
C PRO A 18 -11.72 -7.11 4.17
N ARG A 19 -10.63 -6.73 3.49
CA ARG A 19 -9.38 -6.38 4.16
C ARG A 19 -9.63 -5.10 4.92
N SER A 20 -9.21 -5.03 6.18
CA SER A 20 -9.35 -3.83 6.99
C SER A 20 -8.77 -2.60 6.26
N HIS A 21 -9.64 -1.65 5.92
CA HIS A 21 -9.32 -0.38 5.24
C HIS A 21 -8.64 0.64 6.17
N HIS A 22 -8.38 0.29 7.44
CA HIS A 22 -7.59 1.10 8.37
C HIS A 22 -6.10 1.20 7.98
N GLN A 23 -5.71 0.63 6.84
CA GLN A 23 -4.31 0.53 6.45
C GLN A 23 -3.88 1.82 5.76
N ARG A 24 -3.14 2.60 6.54
CA ARG A 24 -2.38 3.75 6.09
C ARG A 24 -1.32 3.29 5.10
N PHE A 25 -1.46 3.63 3.82
CA PHE A 25 -0.51 3.26 2.77
C PHE A 25 0.26 4.49 2.26
N VAL A 26 1.52 4.29 1.91
CA VAL A 26 2.26 5.15 0.99
C VAL A 26 2.11 4.54 -0.39
N LYS A 27 1.74 5.36 -1.38
CA LYS A 27 1.45 4.87 -2.74
C LYS A 27 2.50 5.36 -3.72
N PHE A 28 3.02 4.42 -4.49
CA PHE A 28 3.95 4.68 -5.58
C PHE A 28 3.29 4.35 -6.91
N ARG A 29 3.55 5.19 -7.93
CA ARG A 29 3.15 4.94 -9.31
C ARG A 29 4.41 4.86 -10.19
N LEU A 30 4.69 3.66 -10.69
CA LEU A 30 5.85 3.37 -11.51
C LEU A 30 5.40 3.09 -12.96
N PRO A 31 6.03 3.71 -13.98
CA PRO A 31 5.69 3.44 -15.37
C PRO A 31 6.06 2.00 -15.73
N LYS A 32 5.19 1.31 -16.46
CA LYS A 32 5.54 0.03 -17.07
C LYS A 32 6.57 0.27 -18.16
N SER A 33 7.43 -0.71 -18.31
CA SER A 33 8.37 -0.74 -19.42
C SER A 33 8.56 -2.17 -19.87
N ASP A 34 8.52 -2.35 -21.19
CA ASP A 34 8.83 -3.62 -21.83
C ASP A 34 10.35 -3.81 -21.99
N GLN A 35 11.14 -2.82 -21.57
CA GLN A 35 12.60 -2.87 -21.60
C GLN A 35 13.14 -3.35 -20.26
N LEU A 36 13.85 -4.49 -20.26
CA LEU A 36 14.51 -5.08 -19.09
C LEU A 36 15.52 -4.14 -18.41
N ARG A 37 16.10 -3.18 -19.14
CA ARG A 37 17.03 -2.17 -18.62
C ARG A 37 16.35 -0.88 -18.15
N SER A 38 15.03 -0.87 -18.07
CA SER A 38 14.31 0.29 -17.56
C SER A 38 14.58 0.50 -16.08
N ASN A 39 14.66 1.76 -15.67
CA ASN A 39 14.78 2.14 -14.27
C ASN A 39 13.61 1.58 -13.42
N SER A 40 12.45 1.33 -14.03
CA SER A 40 11.27 0.76 -13.36
C SER A 40 11.58 -0.58 -12.68
N PHE A 41 12.33 -1.48 -13.31
CA PHE A 41 12.68 -2.76 -12.68
C PHE A 41 13.58 -2.58 -11.46
N GLN A 42 14.55 -1.67 -11.54
CA GLN A 42 15.42 -1.35 -10.41
C GLN A 42 14.62 -0.78 -9.22
N LEU A 43 13.64 0.09 -9.48
CA LEU A 43 12.77 0.65 -8.45
C LEU A 43 11.88 -0.41 -7.80
N ILE A 44 11.35 -1.35 -8.60
CA ILE A 44 10.56 -2.47 -8.11
C ILE A 44 11.41 -3.38 -7.23
N ASP A 45 12.62 -3.74 -7.67
CA ASP A 45 13.53 -4.57 -6.89
C ASP A 45 13.91 -3.89 -5.57
N LEU A 46 14.19 -2.58 -5.58
CA LEU A 46 14.44 -1.80 -4.37
C LEU A 46 13.26 -1.91 -3.39
N ILE A 47 12.02 -1.81 -3.85
CA ILE A 47 10.84 -1.99 -3.00
C ILE A 47 10.77 -3.42 -2.46
N LEU A 48 10.86 -4.43 -3.33
CA LEU A 48 10.66 -5.83 -2.96
C LEU A 48 11.76 -6.41 -2.07
N GLN A 49 12.98 -5.86 -2.14
CA GLN A 49 14.10 -6.29 -1.29
C GLN A 49 13.88 -5.96 0.18
N TYR A 50 13.18 -4.85 0.49
CA TYR A 50 13.07 -4.33 1.85
C TYR A 50 11.62 -4.28 2.38
N VAL A 51 10.62 -4.43 1.52
CA VAL A 51 9.21 -4.45 1.90
C VAL A 51 8.69 -5.87 1.90
N SER A 52 8.22 -6.34 3.06
CA SER A 52 7.57 -7.65 3.15
C SER A 52 6.31 -7.71 2.27
N PRO A 53 6.07 -8.84 1.56
CA PRO A 53 4.84 -9.02 0.77
C PRO A 53 3.54 -8.82 1.55
N ARG A 54 3.55 -9.03 2.88
CA ARG A 54 2.37 -8.79 3.75
C ARG A 54 2.03 -7.30 3.91
N ASN A 55 3.02 -6.44 3.68
CA ASN A 55 2.92 -4.99 3.79
C ASN A 55 2.76 -4.32 2.43
N LEU A 56 2.70 -5.09 1.35
CA LEU A 56 2.63 -4.59 -0.01
C LEU A 56 1.34 -5.06 -0.70
N LYS A 57 0.68 -4.15 -1.41
CA LYS A 57 -0.34 -4.46 -2.40
C LYS A 57 0.10 -3.88 -3.73
N VAL A 58 0.00 -4.69 -4.78
CA VAL A 58 0.36 -4.29 -6.15
C VAL A 58 -0.90 -4.34 -6.99
N SER A 59 -1.13 -3.29 -7.77
CA SER A 59 -2.17 -3.25 -8.80
C SER A 59 -1.63 -2.64 -10.10
N GLU A 60 -2.36 -2.87 -11.18
CA GLU A 60 -2.01 -2.41 -12.52
C GLU A 60 -3.18 -1.62 -13.08
N GLU A 61 -2.87 -0.48 -13.70
CA GLU A 61 -3.84 0.33 -14.43
C GLU A 61 -3.10 1.22 -15.45
N GLU A 62 -3.65 1.32 -16.67
CA GLU A 62 -3.23 2.27 -17.70
C GLU A 62 -1.72 2.34 -17.99
N GLY A 63 -1.01 1.20 -18.02
CA GLY A 63 0.43 1.21 -18.30
C GLY A 63 1.30 1.61 -17.10
N PHE A 64 0.74 1.62 -15.89
CA PHE A 64 1.47 1.84 -14.65
C PHE A 64 1.33 0.67 -13.68
N TRP A 65 2.34 0.49 -12.85
CA TRP A 65 2.27 -0.30 -11.64
C TRP A 65 2.04 0.61 -10.45
N TYR A 66 1.08 0.23 -9.61
CA TYR A 66 0.77 0.89 -8.35
C TYR A 66 1.22 0.00 -7.20
N PHE A 67 2.03 0.57 -6.30
CA PHE A 67 2.50 -0.10 -5.09
C PHE A 67 1.95 0.63 -3.88
N ASP A 68 1.00 0.01 -3.19
CA ASP A 68 0.50 0.47 -1.90
C ASP A 68 1.29 -0.23 -0.79
N ILE A 69 2.14 0.52 -0.09
CA ILE A 69 3.01 -0.01 0.97
C ILE A 69 2.51 0.48 2.33
N ARG A 70 2.25 -0.43 3.27
CA ARG A 70 1.79 -0.04 4.61
C ARG A 70 2.80 0.91 5.25
N GLN A 71 2.28 1.90 5.97
CA GLN A 71 3.06 2.77 6.83
C GLN A 71 3.89 1.93 7.81
N SER A 72 5.21 2.00 7.66
CA SER A 72 6.14 1.16 8.40
C SER A 72 7.53 1.78 8.45
N LEU A 73 8.36 1.25 9.35
CA LEU A 73 9.80 1.51 9.37
C LEU A 73 10.50 0.46 8.49
N ILE A 74 11.37 0.91 7.59
CA ILE A 74 12.25 0.06 6.78
C ILE A 74 13.69 0.29 7.21
N GLU A 75 14.37 -0.77 7.62
CA GLU A 75 15.80 -0.75 7.90
C GLU A 75 16.57 -0.97 6.61
N LEU A 76 17.56 -0.12 6.35
CA LEU A 76 18.40 -0.18 5.16
C LEU A 76 19.88 -0.32 5.53
N PRO A 77 20.69 -0.91 4.63
CA PRO A 77 22.13 -0.87 4.76
C PRO A 77 22.68 0.56 4.86
N MET A 78 23.82 0.71 5.53
CA MET A 78 24.48 2.01 5.67
C MET A 78 24.77 2.63 4.29
N GLY A 79 24.45 3.92 4.13
CA GLY A 79 24.63 4.65 2.87
C GLY A 79 23.48 4.54 1.87
N MET A 80 22.64 3.50 1.95
CA MET A 80 21.54 3.29 0.99
C MET A 80 20.34 4.22 1.23
N GLN A 81 20.21 4.79 2.41
CA GLN A 81 19.05 5.59 2.79
C GLN A 81 18.81 6.80 1.88
N VAL A 82 19.88 7.46 1.44
CA VAL A 82 19.78 8.63 0.55
C VAL A 82 19.36 8.19 -0.85
N GLU A 83 20.00 7.15 -1.38
CA GLU A 83 19.67 6.54 -2.67
C GLU A 83 18.20 6.11 -2.73
N TRP A 84 17.71 5.43 -1.70
CA TRP A 84 16.32 4.97 -1.61
C TRP A 84 15.34 6.15 -1.66
N ILE A 85 15.62 7.25 -0.94
CA ILE A 85 14.79 8.45 -0.95
C ILE A 85 14.84 9.10 -2.33
N GLU A 86 16.02 9.33 -2.89
CA GLU A 86 16.20 10.02 -4.18
C GLU A 86 15.55 9.27 -5.33
N TYR A 87 15.66 7.94 -5.35
CA TYR A 87 15.09 7.12 -6.42
C TYR A 87 13.59 6.93 -6.32
N LEU A 88 13.02 6.80 -5.11
CA LEU A 88 11.60 6.49 -4.96
C LEU A 88 10.72 7.73 -4.78
N THR A 89 11.24 8.83 -4.23
CA THR A 89 10.47 10.06 -4.01
C THR A 89 9.75 10.58 -5.26
N PRO A 90 10.36 10.59 -6.47
CA PRO A 90 9.69 11.05 -7.70
C PRO A 90 8.44 10.26 -8.08
N TYR A 91 8.28 9.04 -7.55
CA TYR A 91 7.20 8.14 -7.90
C TYR A 91 6.11 8.06 -6.81
N ILE A 92 6.26 8.80 -5.71
CA ILE A 92 5.24 8.88 -4.66
C ILE A 92 4.07 9.71 -5.19
N ILE A 93 2.87 9.14 -5.10
CA ILE A 93 1.62 9.84 -5.38
C ILE A 93 0.80 10.10 -4.11
N GLU A 94 1.05 9.36 -3.03
CA GLU A 94 0.42 9.55 -1.73
C GLU A 94 1.39 9.16 -0.60
N GLY A 95 1.46 9.97 0.45
CA GLY A 95 2.39 9.79 1.56
C GLY A 95 3.75 10.46 1.34
N LYS A 96 4.74 10.07 2.15
CA LYS A 96 6.12 10.58 2.09
C LYS A 96 7.12 9.61 2.72
N LEU A 97 8.38 9.73 2.31
CA LEU A 97 9.51 9.04 2.91
C LEU A 97 10.23 9.96 3.89
N ILE A 98 10.43 9.50 5.13
CA ILE A 98 11.11 10.26 6.18
C ILE A 98 12.42 9.56 6.54
N LYS A 99 13.52 10.27 6.32
CA LYS A 99 14.85 9.87 6.78
C LYS A 99 14.91 9.80 8.32
N ARG A 100 15.48 8.74 8.87
CA ARG A 100 15.75 8.56 10.31
C ARG A 100 17.25 8.40 10.58
N VAL A 101 17.67 8.61 11.82
CA VAL A 101 19.11 8.63 12.20
C VAL A 101 19.78 7.24 12.21
N ASN A 102 19.01 6.15 12.22
CA ASN A 102 19.49 4.77 12.38
C ASN A 102 19.48 3.99 11.06
N ASN A 103 19.87 4.61 9.94
CA ASN A 103 19.84 4.02 8.60
C ASN A 103 18.47 3.43 8.21
N SER A 104 17.38 3.99 8.74
CA SER A 104 16.03 3.51 8.46
C SER A 104 15.17 4.60 7.81
N ILE A 105 14.24 4.21 6.95
CA ILE A 105 13.27 5.12 6.36
C ILE A 105 11.92 4.81 6.97
N TYR A 106 11.23 5.86 7.40
CA TYR A 106 9.85 5.74 7.81
C TYR A 106 8.94 6.11 6.63
N LEU A 107 8.10 5.17 6.23
CA LEU A 107 7.04 5.37 5.24
C LEU A 107 5.84 5.95 5.96
N ASP A 108 5.59 7.24 5.75
CA ASP A 108 4.47 7.95 6.36
C ASP A 108 3.37 8.13 5.33
N SER A 109 2.21 7.51 5.55
CA SER A 109 1.02 7.68 4.70
C SER A 109 0.51 9.13 4.67
N SER A 110 0.99 10.00 5.56
CA SER A 110 0.45 11.34 5.80
C SER A 110 -1.04 11.34 6.16
N SER A 111 -1.60 10.20 6.53
CA SER A 111 -3.00 10.07 6.94
C SER A 111 -3.22 10.70 8.32
N VAL A 112 -4.24 11.56 8.43
CA VAL A 112 -4.68 12.17 9.69
C VAL A 112 -5.91 11.43 10.20
N THR A 113 -5.95 11.15 11.50
CA THR A 113 -7.14 10.55 12.14
C THR A 113 -8.06 11.66 12.61
N LYS A 114 -9.32 11.63 12.16
CA LYS A 114 -10.37 12.54 12.62
C LYS A 114 -11.33 11.76 13.53
N PRO A 115 -11.36 12.01 14.85
CA PRO A 115 -12.31 11.35 15.73
C PRO A 115 -13.74 11.85 15.46
N VAL A 116 -14.70 10.94 15.50
CA VAL A 116 -16.13 11.25 15.37
C VAL A 116 -16.86 10.61 16.54
N THR A 117 -17.69 11.39 17.23
CA THR A 117 -18.56 10.89 18.29
C THR A 117 -19.93 10.62 17.72
N LEU A 118 -20.42 9.40 17.88
CA LEU A 118 -21.73 8.96 17.43
C LEU A 118 -22.55 8.47 18.62
N SER A 119 -23.84 8.75 18.64
CA SER A 119 -24.76 8.05 19.53
C SER A 119 -24.91 6.59 19.12
N SER A 120 -25.31 5.73 20.06
CA SER A 120 -25.53 4.31 19.77
C SER A 120 -26.56 4.08 18.66
N LYS A 121 -27.55 4.97 18.52
CA LYS A 121 -28.56 4.90 17.46
C LYS A 121 -27.97 5.21 16.09
N GLU A 122 -27.13 6.24 15.99
CA GLU A 122 -26.44 6.62 14.75
C GLU A 122 -25.48 5.52 14.32
N TYR A 123 -24.69 4.98 15.25
CA TYR A 123 -23.76 3.87 14.96
C TYR A 123 -24.49 2.62 14.43
N GLN A 124 -25.61 2.24 15.04
CA GLN A 124 -26.43 1.11 14.58
C GLN A 124 -27.04 1.35 13.19
N ALA A 125 -27.47 2.59 12.91
CA ALA A 125 -28.00 2.95 11.60
C ALA A 125 -26.94 2.83 10.51
N ILE A 126 -25.73 3.34 10.78
CA ILE A 126 -24.59 3.25 9.86
C ILE A 126 -24.22 1.79 9.58
N ASN A 127 -24.08 0.95 10.61
CA ASN A 127 -23.75 -0.47 10.42
C ASN A 127 -24.75 -1.20 9.50
N LYS A 128 -26.05 -0.92 9.64
CA LYS A 128 -27.07 -1.50 8.76
C LYS A 128 -26.96 -1.06 7.30
N ILE A 129 -26.49 0.16 7.06
CA ILE A 129 -26.28 0.67 5.69
C ILE A 129 -25.06 -0.01 5.09
N VAL A 130 -23.95 0.01 5.82
CA VAL A 130 -22.64 -0.51 5.41
C VAL A 130 -22.71 -2.02 5.10
N GLU A 131 -23.44 -2.80 5.91
CA GLU A 131 -23.70 -4.23 5.63
C GLU A 131 -24.49 -4.45 4.33
N LYS A 132 -25.42 -3.56 3.98
CA LYS A 132 -26.22 -3.66 2.75
C LYS A 132 -25.44 -3.24 1.51
N THR A 133 -24.58 -2.24 1.64
CA THR A 133 -23.80 -1.67 0.52
C THR A 133 -22.47 -2.39 0.30
N ASN A 134 -22.09 -3.31 1.20
CA ASN A 134 -20.79 -3.99 1.20
C ASN A 134 -19.61 -2.98 1.14
N THR A 135 -19.80 -1.83 1.80
CA THR A 135 -18.78 -0.79 1.98
C THR A 135 -18.23 -0.88 3.40
N THR A 136 -17.36 0.04 3.80
CA THR A 136 -16.93 0.23 5.19
C THR A 136 -17.59 1.46 5.84
N ILE A 137 -17.50 1.58 7.16
CA ILE A 137 -17.96 2.76 7.91
C ILE A 137 -17.18 3.99 7.46
N GLU A 138 -15.87 3.88 7.27
CA GLU A 138 -15.03 4.97 6.79
C GLU A 138 -15.44 5.44 5.40
N GLU A 139 -15.63 4.52 4.45
CA GLU A 139 -16.10 4.84 3.09
C GLU A 139 -17.46 5.53 3.12
N PHE A 140 -18.36 5.07 3.99
CA PHE A 140 -19.65 5.73 4.19
C PHE A 140 -19.46 7.17 4.70
N ILE A 141 -18.63 7.38 5.71
CA ILE A 141 -18.36 8.70 6.30
C ILE A 141 -17.65 9.65 5.32
N THR A 142 -16.74 9.16 4.47
CA THR A 142 -16.04 10.00 3.48
C THR A 142 -16.88 10.31 2.24
N SER A 143 -17.90 9.49 1.95
CA SER A 143 -18.83 9.70 0.83
C SER A 143 -20.01 10.62 1.15
N ALA A 144 -20.28 10.88 2.43
CA ALA A 144 -21.38 11.71 2.93
C ALA A 144 -21.00 13.19 2.99
#